data_AF-A0A2V7GL21-F1
#
_entry.id   AF-A0A2V7GL21-F1
#
_cell.length_a   1.000
_cell.length_b   1.000
_cell.length_c   1.000
_cell.angle_alpha   90.00
_cell.angle_beta   90.00
_cell.angle_gamma   90.00
#
_symmetry.space_group_name_H-M   'P 1'
#
loop_
_entity.id
_entity.type
_entity.pdbx_description
1 polymer ?
#
loop_
_entity_poly.entity_id
_entity_poly.type
_entity_poly.pdbx_seq_one_letter_code
_entity_poly.pdbx_strand_id
1 'polypeptide(L)'
;MHPLLAERIAQMADKPIDQIPPDAPLPVTHDSNFTPGYVRFAVEQSLKRLGTDYIDVLQLHNPALSLISSMETYAVLEELKREGKIRWYGVSVHPPEEGLAAVRATMPDTVQIVYNVARREAEDEFFPAAHAAGIGVIAREPLANGFLAGKYAWDSTWEKGDIRARMPRPYVKQMAALGQRVRELAEKAGTSPTQLALRFVLDQPAVSVAIVGMKTVQQVDENLGWEA
;
A
#
# COMPACT_ATOMS: atom_id res chain seq x y z
N MET A 1 -4.97 28.47 5.66
CA MET A 1 -5.29 27.05 5.95
C MET A 1 -6.74 26.79 5.58
N HIS A 2 -7.05 25.68 4.89
CA HIS A 2 -8.43 25.40 4.47
C HIS A 2 -9.35 25.21 5.70
N PRO A 3 -10.60 25.74 5.73
CA PRO A 3 -11.48 25.67 6.90
C PRO A 3 -11.70 24.25 7.44
N LEU A 4 -11.96 23.28 6.54
CA LEU A 4 -12.09 21.86 6.91
C LEU A 4 -10.83 21.24 7.50
N LEU A 5 -9.64 21.73 7.11
CA LEU A 5 -8.39 21.26 7.70
C LEU A 5 -8.23 21.83 9.10
N ALA A 6 -8.60 23.09 9.30
CA ALA A 6 -8.49 23.77 10.59
C ALA A 6 -9.39 23.14 11.65
N GLU A 7 -10.65 22.87 11.28
CA GLU A 7 -11.63 22.21 12.14
C GLU A 7 -11.20 20.79 12.52
N ARG A 8 -10.66 20.04 11.55
CA ARG A 8 -10.20 18.66 11.75
C ARG A 8 -8.94 18.57 12.61
N ILE A 9 -7.97 19.47 12.41
CA ILE A 9 -6.78 19.56 13.25
C ILE A 9 -7.18 19.89 14.70
N ALA A 10 -8.11 20.81 14.91
CA ALA A 10 -8.57 21.20 16.23
C ALA A 10 -9.31 20.06 16.96
N GLN A 11 -10.19 19.35 16.23
CA GLN A 11 -10.91 18.19 16.75
C GLN A 11 -9.97 17.05 17.17
N MET A 12 -8.87 16.85 16.44
CA MET A 12 -7.92 15.77 16.73
C MET A 12 -6.90 16.09 17.81
N ALA A 13 -6.49 17.36 17.91
CA ALA A 13 -5.60 17.81 18.96
C ALA A 13 -6.32 18.01 20.30
N ASP A 14 -7.66 17.86 20.30
CA ASP A 14 -8.57 18.23 21.40
C ASP A 14 -8.31 19.66 21.91
N LYS A 15 -7.94 20.56 20.98
CA LYS A 15 -7.52 21.93 21.26
C LYS A 15 -7.86 22.86 20.10
N PRO A 16 -8.23 24.12 20.36
CA PRO A 16 -8.34 25.16 19.34
C PRO A 16 -7.06 25.29 18.49
N ILE A 17 -7.20 25.60 17.20
CA ILE A 17 -6.07 25.58 16.27
C ILE A 17 -5.00 26.64 16.53
N ASP A 18 -5.40 27.75 17.15
CA ASP A 18 -4.52 28.81 17.63
C ASP A 18 -3.65 28.37 18.82
N GLN A 19 -3.95 27.22 19.43
CA GLN A 19 -3.17 26.62 20.52
C GLN A 19 -2.28 25.47 20.07
N ILE A 20 -2.24 25.18 18.76
CA ILE A 20 -1.42 24.11 18.18
C ILE A 20 -0.15 24.75 17.62
N PRO A 21 1.05 24.31 18.05
CA PRO A 21 2.31 24.81 17.50
C PRO A 21 2.34 24.70 15.98
N PRO A 22 2.84 25.71 15.25
CA PRO A 22 2.89 25.70 13.77
C PRO A 22 3.67 24.51 13.18
N ASP A 23 4.57 23.94 13.98
CA ASP A 23 5.44 22.81 13.68
C ASP A 23 4.95 21.48 14.28
N ALA A 24 3.80 21.48 14.97
CA ALA A 24 3.24 20.26 15.51
C ALA A 24 2.97 19.25 14.38
N PRO A 25 3.39 17.97 14.53
CA PRO A 25 3.10 16.97 13.53
C PRO A 25 1.58 16.89 13.34
N LEU A 26 1.12 17.12 12.11
CA LEU A 26 -0.30 17.03 11.78
C LEU A 26 -0.77 15.62 12.13
N PRO A 27 -1.83 15.50 12.95
CA PRO A 27 -2.29 14.19 13.37
C PRO A 27 -2.77 13.41 12.14
N VAL A 28 -2.18 12.23 11.93
CA VAL A 28 -2.55 11.33 10.83
C VAL A 28 -3.87 10.66 11.23
N THR A 29 -4.99 11.10 10.66
CA THR A 29 -6.27 10.40 10.85
C THR A 29 -6.20 9.04 10.17
N HIS A 30 -6.67 7.99 10.85
CA HIS A 30 -7.10 6.77 10.17
C HIS A 30 -8.51 6.93 9.54
N ASP A 31 -9.17 8.08 9.73
CA ASP A 31 -10.46 8.39 9.10
C ASP A 31 -10.28 8.73 7.62
N SER A 32 -10.68 7.82 6.77
CA SER A 32 -10.64 7.99 5.33
C SER A 32 -11.65 9.05 4.89
N ASN A 33 -11.19 10.12 4.22
CA ASN A 33 -12.04 11.15 3.62
C ASN A 33 -11.73 11.20 2.11
N PHE A 34 -12.77 10.98 1.30
CA PHE A 34 -12.65 10.92 -0.15
C PHE A 34 -13.65 11.84 -0.86
N THR A 35 -14.17 12.84 -0.14
CA THR A 35 -14.95 13.90 -0.76
C THR A 35 -14.11 14.62 -1.82
N PRO A 36 -14.69 15.06 -2.94
CA PRO A 36 -13.94 15.72 -4.00
C PRO A 36 -13.05 16.87 -3.51
N GLY A 37 -13.59 17.74 -2.64
CA GLY A 37 -12.84 18.86 -2.07
C GLY A 37 -11.64 18.42 -1.24
N TYR A 38 -11.78 17.34 -0.45
CA TYR A 38 -10.66 16.83 0.35
C TYR A 38 -9.60 16.14 -0.51
N VAL A 39 -10.00 15.35 -1.52
CA VAL A 39 -9.06 14.71 -2.46
C VAL A 39 -8.19 15.77 -3.14
N ARG A 40 -8.81 16.83 -3.68
CA ARG A 40 -8.08 17.96 -4.28
C ARG A 40 -7.13 18.60 -3.28
N PHE A 41 -7.64 18.94 -2.08
CA PHE A 41 -6.81 19.50 -1.02
C PHE A 41 -5.58 18.62 -0.69
N ALA A 42 -5.78 17.30 -0.56
CA ALA A 42 -4.73 16.34 -0.23
C ALA A 42 -3.69 16.22 -1.34
N VAL A 43 -4.10 16.30 -2.61
CA VAL A 43 -3.19 16.34 -3.76
C VAL A 43 -2.35 17.60 -3.74
N GLU A 44 -2.95 18.79 -3.54
CA GLU A 44 -2.19 20.04 -3.42
C GLU A 44 -1.15 20.00 -2.29
N GLN A 45 -1.51 19.42 -1.13
CA GLN A 45 -0.54 19.28 -0.04
C GLN A 45 0.56 18.27 -0.36
N SER A 46 0.25 17.21 -1.12
CA SER A 46 1.24 16.22 -1.54
C SER A 46 2.24 16.81 -2.52
N LEU A 47 1.76 17.57 -3.52
CA LEU A 47 2.61 18.30 -4.47
C LEU A 47 3.58 19.24 -3.74
N LYS A 48 3.09 20.01 -2.76
CA LYS A 48 3.93 20.88 -1.93
C LYS A 48 5.02 20.13 -1.15
N ARG A 49 4.67 18.99 -0.54
CA ARG A 49 5.63 18.17 0.22
C ARG A 49 6.67 17.51 -0.68
N LEU A 50 6.26 17.11 -1.88
CA LEU A 50 7.14 16.48 -2.87
C LEU A 50 7.99 17.50 -3.63
N GLY A 51 7.65 18.79 -3.59
CA GLY A 51 8.38 19.83 -4.31
C GLY A 51 8.24 19.72 -5.83
N THR A 52 7.09 19.22 -6.31
CA THR A 52 6.80 18.98 -7.73
C THR A 52 5.40 19.49 -8.07
N ASP A 53 5.12 19.62 -9.37
CA ASP A 53 3.85 20.06 -9.94
C ASP A 53 2.93 18.89 -10.35
N TYR A 54 3.44 17.66 -10.40
CA TYR A 54 2.66 16.47 -10.72
C TYR A 54 2.97 15.24 -9.85
N ILE A 55 2.04 14.29 -9.79
CA ILE A 55 2.21 12.95 -9.21
C ILE A 55 2.06 11.91 -10.31
N ASP A 56 3.02 10.99 -10.47
CA ASP A 56 2.92 9.94 -11.49
C ASP A 56 1.72 9.02 -11.26
N VAL A 57 1.56 8.49 -10.05
CA VAL A 57 0.45 7.60 -9.68
C VAL A 57 -0.15 8.02 -8.35
N LEU A 58 -1.41 8.45 -8.34
CA LEU A 58 -2.17 8.73 -7.13
C LEU A 58 -3.03 7.52 -6.74
N GLN A 59 -2.97 7.06 -5.49
CA GLN A 59 -3.75 5.89 -5.04
C GLN A 59 -4.73 6.25 -3.94
N LEU A 60 -6.01 5.95 -4.13
CA LEU A 60 -7.00 6.00 -3.06
C LEU A 60 -6.71 4.87 -2.07
N HIS A 61 -6.39 5.22 -0.82
CA HIS A 61 -5.91 4.26 0.16
C HIS A 61 -7.06 3.65 0.97
N ASN A 62 -7.37 2.38 0.70
CA ASN A 62 -8.41 1.57 1.36
C ASN A 62 -9.80 2.27 1.42
N PRO A 63 -10.35 2.71 0.26
CA PRO A 63 -11.72 3.21 0.20
C PRO A 63 -12.73 2.12 0.60
N ALA A 64 -13.82 2.52 1.26
CA ALA A 64 -14.94 1.61 1.50
C ALA A 64 -15.56 1.16 0.17
N LEU A 65 -16.12 -0.04 0.11
CA LEU A 65 -16.69 -0.60 -1.13
C LEU A 65 -17.77 0.30 -1.77
N SER A 66 -18.60 0.95 -0.95
CA SER A 66 -19.61 1.92 -1.42
C SER A 66 -19.00 3.10 -2.17
N LEU A 67 -17.80 3.51 -1.78
CA LEU A 67 -17.06 4.59 -2.40
C LEU A 67 -16.25 4.13 -3.61
N ILE A 68 -15.69 2.91 -3.57
CA ILE A 68 -15.07 2.28 -4.76
C ILE A 68 -16.03 2.34 -5.95
N SER A 69 -17.34 2.22 -5.68
CA SER A 69 -18.41 2.24 -6.67
C SER A 69 -19.00 3.64 -6.95
N SER A 70 -18.50 4.71 -6.30
CA SER A 70 -19.05 6.06 -6.41
C SER A 70 -18.32 6.90 -7.45
N MET A 71 -19.00 7.24 -8.55
CA MET A 71 -18.44 8.02 -9.66
C MET A 71 -17.98 9.44 -9.27
N GLU A 72 -18.59 10.05 -8.24
CA GLU A 72 -18.24 11.43 -7.82
C GLU A 72 -16.79 11.56 -7.37
N THR A 73 -16.25 10.53 -6.70
CA THR A 73 -14.84 10.50 -6.27
C THR A 73 -13.87 10.38 -7.45
N TYR A 74 -14.30 9.80 -8.57
CA TYR A 74 -13.45 9.66 -9.76
C TYR A 74 -13.52 10.89 -10.66
N ALA A 75 -14.63 11.64 -10.65
CA ALA A 75 -14.73 12.89 -11.40
C ALA A 75 -13.63 13.89 -11.02
N VAL A 76 -13.32 14.03 -9.73
CA VAL A 76 -12.21 14.89 -9.27
C VAL A 76 -10.84 14.34 -9.69
N LEU A 77 -10.65 13.03 -9.76
CA LEU A 77 -9.40 12.42 -10.24
C LEU A 77 -9.19 12.72 -11.72
N GLU A 78 -10.26 12.65 -12.53
CA GLU A 78 -10.24 13.01 -13.94
C GLU A 78 -9.97 14.51 -14.17
N GLU A 79 -10.50 15.39 -13.32
CA GLU A 79 -10.10 16.81 -13.33
C GLU A 79 -8.62 17.00 -13.02
N LEU A 80 -8.13 16.39 -11.95
CA LEU A 80 -6.72 16.49 -11.56
C LEU A 80 -5.78 15.91 -12.64
N LYS A 81 -6.22 14.87 -13.35
CA LYS A 81 -5.49 14.28 -14.48
C LYS A 81 -5.45 15.24 -15.67
N ARG A 82 -6.57 15.86 -16.03
CA ARG A 82 -6.64 16.90 -17.09
C ARG A 82 -5.84 18.15 -16.75
N GLU A 83 -5.78 18.54 -15.48
CA GLU A 83 -4.96 19.66 -14.99
C GLU A 83 -3.45 19.33 -14.99
N GLY A 84 -3.07 18.07 -15.23
CA GLY A 84 -1.68 17.60 -15.21
C GLY A 84 -1.11 17.41 -13.80
N LYS A 85 -1.92 17.56 -12.75
CA LYS A 85 -1.50 17.38 -11.34
C LYS A 85 -1.27 15.91 -10.99
N ILE A 86 -1.94 14.99 -11.67
CA ILE A 86 -1.69 13.55 -11.59
C ILE A 86 -1.61 12.97 -13.00
N ARG A 87 -0.81 11.91 -13.22
CA ARG A 87 -0.75 11.24 -14.53
C ARG A 87 -1.65 10.01 -14.59
N TRP A 88 -1.66 9.23 -13.52
CA TRP A 88 -2.43 8.01 -13.38
C TRP A 88 -3.07 7.95 -11.99
N TYR A 89 -4.17 7.23 -11.86
CA TYR A 89 -4.76 6.96 -10.55
C TYR A 89 -5.11 5.48 -10.36
N GLY A 90 -5.16 5.08 -9.09
CA GLY A 90 -5.48 3.74 -8.69
C GLY A 90 -6.15 3.65 -7.33
N VAL A 91 -6.39 2.43 -6.90
CA VAL A 91 -6.90 2.13 -5.56
C VAL A 91 -5.97 1.13 -4.87
N SER A 92 -5.75 1.31 -3.57
CA SER A 92 -5.14 0.29 -2.71
C SER A 92 -6.23 -0.38 -1.92
N VAL A 93 -6.29 -1.71 -1.99
CA VAL A 93 -7.33 -2.53 -1.36
C VAL A 93 -6.73 -3.65 -0.51
N HIS A 94 -7.58 -4.35 0.24
CA HIS A 94 -7.17 -5.51 1.03
C HIS A 94 -7.61 -6.84 0.38
N PRO A 95 -8.93 -7.15 0.32
CA PRO A 95 -9.42 -8.36 -0.31
C PRO A 95 -9.53 -8.24 -1.85
N PRO A 96 -9.32 -9.33 -2.61
CA PRO A 96 -9.48 -9.36 -4.06
C PRO A 96 -10.84 -8.85 -4.56
N GLU A 97 -11.89 -9.06 -3.78
CA GLU A 97 -13.27 -8.65 -4.09
C GLU A 97 -13.42 -7.12 -4.22
N GLU A 98 -12.68 -6.36 -3.41
CA GLU A 98 -12.62 -4.89 -3.53
C GLU A 98 -11.88 -4.47 -4.80
N GLY A 99 -10.80 -5.18 -5.15
CA GLY A 99 -10.07 -4.95 -6.40
C GLY A 99 -10.93 -5.24 -7.63
N LEU A 100 -11.67 -6.35 -7.61
CA LEU A 100 -12.64 -6.71 -8.64
C LEU A 100 -13.78 -5.69 -8.76
N ALA A 101 -14.27 -5.17 -7.64
CA ALA A 101 -15.27 -4.11 -7.64
C ALA A 101 -14.72 -2.83 -8.30
N ALA A 102 -13.48 -2.45 -8.00
CA ALA A 102 -12.84 -1.29 -8.63
C ALA A 102 -12.66 -1.47 -10.15
N VAL A 103 -12.16 -2.65 -10.57
CA VAL A 103 -12.03 -3.00 -12.00
C VAL A 103 -13.38 -2.82 -12.71
N ARG A 104 -14.47 -3.37 -12.15
CA ARG A 104 -15.80 -3.31 -12.77
C ARG A 104 -16.45 -1.94 -12.75
N ALA A 105 -16.24 -1.17 -11.69
CA ALA A 105 -16.94 0.09 -11.48
C ALA A 105 -16.28 1.24 -12.23
N THR A 106 -14.95 1.35 -12.14
CA THR A 106 -14.24 2.60 -12.46
C THR A 106 -13.03 2.43 -13.37
N MET A 107 -12.61 1.19 -13.65
CA MET A 107 -11.47 0.89 -14.53
C MET A 107 -10.23 1.75 -14.20
N PRO A 108 -9.73 1.71 -12.94
CA PRO A 108 -8.58 2.52 -12.57
C PRO A 108 -7.33 2.09 -13.33
N ASP A 109 -6.36 3.00 -13.48
CA ASP A 109 -5.10 2.70 -14.18
C ASP A 109 -4.27 1.64 -13.42
N THR A 110 -4.36 1.65 -12.09
CA THR A 110 -3.64 0.69 -11.22
C THR A 110 -4.47 0.20 -10.04
N VAL A 111 -4.16 -1.01 -9.56
CA VAL A 111 -4.65 -1.53 -8.29
C VAL A 111 -3.47 -2.04 -7.47
N GLN A 112 -3.38 -1.58 -6.23
CA GLN A 112 -2.44 -2.09 -5.24
C GLN A 112 -3.14 -3.07 -4.31
N ILE A 113 -2.61 -4.29 -4.21
CA ILE A 113 -3.22 -5.38 -3.44
C ILE A 113 -2.16 -6.19 -2.70
N VAL A 114 -2.53 -6.78 -1.56
CA VAL A 114 -1.64 -7.71 -0.85
C VAL A 114 -1.43 -8.96 -1.69
N TYR A 115 -0.18 -9.26 -2.02
CA TYR A 115 0.19 -10.49 -2.70
C TYR A 115 1.57 -10.97 -2.26
N ASN A 116 1.63 -12.21 -1.78
CA ASN A 116 2.86 -12.88 -1.35
C ASN A 116 2.62 -14.39 -1.20
N VAL A 117 3.66 -15.15 -0.84
CA VAL A 117 3.60 -16.61 -0.64
C VAL A 117 2.46 -17.05 0.29
N ALA A 118 2.10 -16.24 1.28
CA ALA A 118 1.03 -16.54 2.24
C ALA A 118 -0.36 -16.06 1.80
N ARG A 119 -0.44 -15.12 0.87
CA ARG A 119 -1.67 -14.44 0.43
C ARG A 119 -1.75 -14.46 -1.09
N ARG A 120 -2.43 -15.48 -1.61
CA ARG A 120 -2.50 -15.83 -3.04
C ARG A 120 -3.92 -15.76 -3.61
N GLU A 121 -4.90 -15.36 -2.80
CA GLU A 121 -6.33 -15.29 -3.17
C GLU A 121 -6.57 -14.36 -4.39
N ALA A 122 -5.65 -13.43 -4.66
CA ALA A 122 -5.69 -12.58 -5.85
C ALA A 122 -5.50 -13.34 -7.17
N GLU A 123 -4.90 -14.54 -7.15
CA GLU A 123 -4.65 -15.37 -8.34
C GLU A 123 -5.94 -15.92 -8.96
N ASP A 124 -6.98 -16.12 -8.15
CA ASP A 124 -8.19 -16.84 -8.58
C ASP A 124 -9.02 -16.01 -9.59
N GLU A 125 -9.49 -14.84 -9.17
CA GLU A 125 -10.39 -14.01 -9.99
C GLU A 125 -9.81 -12.63 -10.31
N PHE A 126 -9.08 -12.02 -9.38
CA PHE A 126 -8.63 -10.63 -9.52
C PHE A 126 -7.55 -10.46 -10.61
N PHE A 127 -6.50 -11.28 -10.59
CA PHE A 127 -5.43 -11.20 -11.60
C PHE A 127 -5.91 -11.43 -13.03
N PRO A 128 -6.73 -12.46 -13.33
CA PRO A 128 -7.34 -12.60 -14.65
C PRO A 128 -8.14 -11.36 -15.07
N ALA A 129 -8.95 -10.80 -14.17
CA ALA A 129 -9.76 -9.62 -14.45
C ALA A 129 -8.93 -8.36 -14.69
N ALA A 130 -7.93 -8.11 -13.85
CA ALA A 130 -7.01 -6.97 -13.98
C ALA A 130 -6.22 -7.04 -15.28
N HIS A 131 -5.70 -8.23 -15.63
CA HIS A 131 -4.97 -8.43 -16.87
C HIS A 131 -5.87 -8.20 -18.11
N ALA A 132 -7.07 -8.77 -18.13
CA ALA A 132 -8.03 -8.57 -19.22
C ALA A 132 -8.46 -7.10 -19.38
N ALA A 133 -8.52 -6.35 -18.27
CA ALA A 133 -8.85 -4.93 -18.25
C ALA A 133 -7.66 -3.99 -18.54
N GLY A 134 -6.44 -4.51 -18.67
CA GLY A 134 -5.23 -3.71 -18.88
C GLY A 134 -4.80 -2.90 -17.65
N ILE A 135 -5.16 -3.35 -16.45
CA ILE A 135 -4.88 -2.65 -15.18
C ILE A 135 -3.51 -3.05 -14.64
N GLY A 136 -2.68 -2.06 -14.29
CA GLY A 136 -1.40 -2.30 -13.65
C GLY A 136 -1.55 -2.79 -12.20
N VAL A 137 -0.92 -3.91 -11.85
CA VAL A 137 -0.99 -4.46 -10.49
C VAL A 137 0.28 -4.13 -9.71
N ILE A 138 0.10 -3.50 -8.55
CA ILE A 138 1.16 -3.19 -7.60
C ILE A 138 1.04 -4.16 -6.41
N ALA A 139 1.97 -5.11 -6.29
CA ALA A 139 1.99 -6.06 -5.18
C ALA A 139 2.47 -5.37 -3.89
N ARG A 140 1.59 -5.33 -2.89
CA ARG A 140 1.83 -4.80 -1.54
C ARG A 140 2.15 -5.93 -0.57
N GLU A 141 2.93 -5.61 0.46
CA GLU A 141 3.39 -6.55 1.48
C GLU A 141 4.04 -7.83 0.91
N PRO A 142 4.95 -7.74 -0.09
CA PRO A 142 5.51 -8.93 -0.74
C PRO A 142 6.32 -9.82 0.22
N LEU A 143 6.81 -9.27 1.33
CA LEU A 143 7.54 -9.99 2.37
C LEU A 143 6.69 -10.34 3.61
N ALA A 144 5.37 -10.13 3.55
CA ALA A 144 4.44 -10.31 4.67
C ALA A 144 4.97 -9.72 5.99
N ASN A 145 5.15 -8.39 6.04
CA ASN A 145 5.69 -7.68 7.22
C ASN A 145 7.10 -8.17 7.67
N GLY A 146 7.86 -8.76 6.74
CA GLY A 146 9.23 -9.24 6.93
C GLY A 146 9.32 -10.69 7.40
N PHE A 147 8.21 -11.40 7.58
CA PHE A 147 8.23 -12.83 7.93
C PHE A 147 8.86 -13.69 6.83
N LEU A 148 8.59 -13.39 5.56
CA LEU A 148 9.12 -14.17 4.43
C LEU A 148 10.62 -13.93 4.16
N ALA A 149 11.23 -12.95 4.82
CA ALA A 149 12.68 -12.79 4.85
C ALA A 149 13.37 -13.78 5.82
N GLY A 150 12.62 -14.67 6.48
CA GLY A 150 13.18 -15.76 7.30
C GLY A 150 13.83 -15.33 8.62
N LYS A 151 13.70 -14.05 9.01
CA LYS A 151 14.40 -13.47 10.17
C LYS A 151 13.68 -13.59 11.51
N TYR A 152 12.41 -13.99 11.51
CA TYR A 152 11.59 -14.04 12.72
C TYR A 152 11.37 -15.48 13.21
N ALA A 153 11.39 -15.63 14.52
CA ALA A 153 11.03 -16.85 15.24
C ALA A 153 9.61 -16.72 15.83
N TRP A 154 9.04 -17.85 16.26
CA TRP A 154 7.67 -17.90 16.81
C TRP A 154 7.49 -17.07 18.09
N ASP A 155 8.57 -16.84 18.82
CA ASP A 155 8.62 -16.10 20.07
C ASP A 155 9.03 -14.64 19.90
N SER A 156 9.37 -14.19 18.68
CA SER A 156 9.79 -12.82 18.38
C SER A 156 8.84 -11.78 18.96
N THR A 157 9.43 -10.68 19.43
CA THR A 157 8.75 -9.54 20.04
C THR A 157 9.15 -8.25 19.33
N TRP A 158 8.30 -7.24 19.46
CA TRP A 158 8.48 -5.94 18.82
C TRP A 158 8.17 -4.81 19.79
N GLU A 159 8.75 -3.64 19.54
CA GLU A 159 8.50 -2.45 20.32
C GLU A 159 7.05 -1.96 20.21
N LYS A 160 6.63 -1.17 21.20
CA LYS A 160 5.30 -0.55 21.21
C LYS A 160 5.16 0.37 19.99
N GLY A 161 4.13 0.13 19.18
CA GLY A 161 3.85 0.90 17.96
C GLY A 161 4.14 0.12 16.68
N ASP A 162 4.89 -0.98 16.75
CA ASP A 162 5.05 -1.89 15.62
C ASP A 162 3.73 -2.64 15.34
N ILE A 163 3.35 -2.74 14.06
CA ILE A 163 2.13 -3.46 13.65
C ILE A 163 2.16 -4.94 14.07
N ARG A 164 3.33 -5.56 14.09
CA ARG A 164 3.51 -6.97 14.48
C ARG A 164 3.30 -7.20 15.96
N ALA A 165 3.53 -6.19 16.80
CA ALA A 165 3.21 -6.29 18.23
C ALA A 165 1.70 -6.46 18.48
N ARG A 166 0.85 -6.07 17.52
CA ARG A 166 -0.61 -6.20 17.58
C ARG A 166 -1.14 -7.48 16.92
N MET A 167 -0.28 -8.27 16.28
CA MET A 167 -0.69 -9.49 15.58
C MET A 167 -0.97 -10.63 16.57
N PRO A 168 -2.02 -11.46 16.35
CA PRO A 168 -2.28 -12.62 17.19
C PRO A 168 -1.09 -13.59 17.24
N ARG A 169 -0.74 -14.12 18.42
CA ARG A 169 0.39 -15.06 18.57
C ARG A 169 0.28 -16.32 17.70
N PRO A 170 -0.90 -16.93 17.50
CA PRO A 170 -1.04 -18.04 16.55
C PRO A 170 -0.64 -17.65 15.12
N TYR A 171 -1.02 -16.45 14.67
CA TYR A 171 -0.65 -15.93 13.36
C TYR A 171 0.86 -15.71 13.24
N VAL A 172 1.48 -15.08 14.26
CA VAL A 172 2.94 -14.91 14.31
C VAL A 172 3.67 -16.25 14.21
N LYS A 173 3.22 -17.27 14.95
CA LYS A 173 3.81 -18.61 14.91
C LYS A 173 3.70 -19.24 13.50
N GLN A 174 2.54 -19.13 12.86
CA GLN A 174 2.32 -19.62 11.51
C GLN A 174 3.23 -18.91 10.49
N MET A 175 3.30 -17.58 10.54
CA MET A 175 4.12 -16.79 9.62
C MET A 175 5.62 -17.00 9.83
N ALA A 176 6.07 -17.17 11.08
CA ALA A 176 7.46 -17.51 11.38
C ALA A 176 7.82 -18.91 10.82
N ALA A 177 6.95 -19.91 10.97
CA ALA A 177 7.16 -21.23 10.40
C ALA A 177 7.23 -21.20 8.87
N LEU A 178 6.35 -20.43 8.22
CA LEU A 178 6.41 -20.21 6.77
C LEU A 178 7.73 -19.54 6.36
N GLY A 179 8.15 -18.50 7.09
CA GLY A 179 9.43 -17.83 6.86
C GLY A 179 10.64 -18.77 6.94
N GLN A 180 10.63 -19.72 7.89
CA GLN A 180 11.67 -20.75 7.98
C GLN A 180 11.67 -21.69 6.76
N ARG A 181 10.49 -22.04 6.23
CA ARG A 181 10.38 -22.85 5.00
C ARG A 181 10.88 -22.11 3.77
N VAL A 182 10.59 -20.81 3.65
CA VAL A 182 11.17 -19.97 2.60
C VAL A 182 12.69 -19.93 2.73
N ARG A 183 13.23 -19.82 3.95
CA ARG A 183 14.66 -19.84 4.21
C ARG A 183 15.33 -21.13 3.77
N GLU A 184 14.76 -22.28 4.13
CA GLU A 184 15.25 -23.60 3.71
C GLU A 184 15.25 -23.78 2.18
N LEU A 185 14.23 -23.24 1.49
CA LEU A 185 14.15 -23.28 0.02
C LEU A 185 15.18 -22.34 -0.61
N ALA A 186 15.37 -21.15 -0.05
CA ALA A 186 16.35 -20.18 -0.53
C ALA A 186 17.77 -20.71 -0.41
N GLU A 187 18.12 -21.35 0.71
CA GLU A 187 19.41 -22.02 0.90
C GLU A 187 19.68 -23.08 -0.17
N LYS A 188 18.67 -23.91 -0.49
CA LYS A 188 18.78 -24.92 -1.58
C LYS A 188 18.95 -24.30 -2.96
N ALA A 189 18.35 -23.13 -3.19
CA ALA A 189 18.43 -22.39 -4.43
C ALA A 189 19.66 -21.47 -4.52
N GLY A 190 20.50 -21.39 -3.48
CA GLY A 190 21.68 -20.53 -3.46
C GLY A 190 21.35 -19.03 -3.46
N THR A 191 20.17 -18.65 -2.98
CA THR A 191 19.67 -17.26 -2.95
C THR A 191 19.27 -16.86 -1.53
N SER A 192 18.98 -15.57 -1.30
CA SER A 192 18.41 -15.15 -0.02
C SER A 192 16.89 -15.43 0.10
N PRO A 193 16.33 -15.57 1.33
CA PRO A 193 14.89 -15.72 1.52
C PRO A 193 14.09 -14.51 1.02
N THR A 194 14.65 -13.31 1.17
CA THR A 194 14.06 -12.06 0.67
C THR A 194 13.93 -12.11 -0.84
N GLN A 195 15.02 -12.44 -1.53
CA GLN A 195 15.09 -12.51 -2.99
C GLN A 195 14.16 -13.59 -3.54
N LEU A 196 14.09 -14.76 -2.90
CA LEU A 196 13.17 -15.83 -3.29
C LEU A 196 11.70 -15.39 -3.16
N ALA A 197 11.34 -14.76 -2.04
CA ALA A 197 9.97 -14.28 -1.81
C ALA A 197 9.57 -13.15 -2.77
N LEU A 198 10.48 -12.22 -3.07
CA LEU A 198 10.24 -11.18 -4.07
C LEU A 198 10.10 -11.78 -5.48
N ARG A 199 10.92 -12.77 -5.83
CA ARG A 199 10.84 -13.41 -7.14
C ARG A 199 9.52 -14.13 -7.33
N PHE A 200 9.04 -14.84 -6.32
CA PHE A 200 7.70 -15.46 -6.34
C PHE A 200 6.62 -14.44 -6.72
N VAL A 201 6.69 -13.22 -6.16
CA VAL A 201 5.74 -12.14 -6.46
C VAL A 201 5.92 -11.61 -7.88
N LEU A 202 7.15 -11.37 -8.32
CA LEU A 202 7.47 -10.78 -9.63
C LEU A 202 7.29 -11.76 -10.80
N ASP A 203 7.31 -13.07 -10.55
CA ASP A 203 7.07 -14.11 -11.56
C ASP A 203 5.60 -14.27 -11.93
N GLN A 204 4.68 -13.64 -11.18
CA GLN A 204 3.27 -13.63 -11.50
C GLN A 204 3.01 -12.67 -12.68
N PRO A 205 2.56 -13.14 -13.86
CA PRO A 205 2.40 -12.28 -15.04
C PRO A 205 1.45 -11.09 -14.87
N ALA A 206 0.49 -11.16 -13.94
CA ALA A 206 -0.39 -10.04 -13.65
C ALA A 206 0.29 -8.91 -12.87
N VAL A 207 1.36 -9.21 -12.10
CA VAL A 207 2.06 -8.23 -11.26
C VAL A 207 2.98 -7.36 -12.13
N SER A 208 2.75 -6.06 -12.11
CA SER A 208 3.59 -5.09 -12.82
C SER A 208 4.78 -4.64 -12.00
N VAL A 209 4.62 -4.51 -10.67
CA VAL A 209 5.67 -4.08 -9.74
C VAL A 209 5.37 -4.58 -8.33
N ALA A 210 6.41 -4.83 -7.53
CA ALA A 210 6.29 -5.08 -6.10
C ALA A 210 6.85 -3.91 -5.29
N ILE A 211 6.11 -3.44 -4.27
CA ILE A 211 6.58 -2.39 -3.37
C ILE A 211 7.11 -3.00 -2.07
N VAL A 212 8.43 -3.07 -1.97
CA VAL A 212 9.13 -3.64 -0.81
C VAL A 212 9.64 -2.54 0.13
N GLY A 213 9.47 -2.76 1.44
CA GLY A 213 9.92 -1.81 2.46
C GLY A 213 11.41 -1.95 2.77
N MET A 214 12.05 -0.82 3.04
CA MET A 214 13.48 -0.73 3.39
C MET A 214 13.73 0.49 4.28
N LYS A 215 14.69 0.36 5.20
CA LYS A 215 15.15 1.41 6.14
C LYS A 215 16.67 1.63 6.09
N THR A 216 17.42 0.70 5.50
CA THR A 216 18.89 0.76 5.41
C THR A 216 19.34 0.49 3.98
N VAL A 217 20.52 0.99 3.61
CA VAL A 217 21.12 0.74 2.27
C VAL A 217 21.28 -0.75 2.02
N GLN A 218 21.73 -1.52 3.02
CA GLN A 218 21.82 -2.98 2.91
C GLN A 218 20.48 -3.65 2.55
N GLN A 219 19.34 -3.12 3.01
CA GLN A 219 18.03 -3.65 2.61
C GLN A 219 17.68 -3.28 1.17
N VAL A 220 18.14 -2.12 0.68
CA VAL A 220 18.04 -1.76 -0.73
C VAL A 220 18.84 -2.76 -1.57
N ASP A 221 20.11 -2.98 -1.21
CA ASP A 221 21.01 -3.90 -1.92
C ASP A 221 20.45 -5.32 -1.92
N GLU A 222 19.93 -5.79 -0.78
CA GLU A 222 19.28 -7.09 -0.66
C GLU A 222 18.05 -7.23 -1.57
N ASN A 223 17.21 -6.18 -1.64
CA ASN A 223 16.03 -6.17 -2.50
C ASN A 223 16.39 -6.14 -4.00
N LEU A 224 17.53 -5.53 -4.35
CA LEU A 224 18.03 -5.39 -5.73
C LEU A 224 18.97 -6.52 -6.16
N GLY A 225 19.55 -7.27 -5.21
CA GLY A 225 20.71 -8.16 -5.40
C GLY A 225 20.44 -9.44 -6.19
N TRP A 226 19.46 -9.44 -7.08
CA TRP A 226 19.25 -10.49 -8.06
C TRP A 226 20.28 -10.35 -9.19
N GLU A 227 21.03 -11.42 -9.46
CA GLU A 227 21.73 -11.60 -10.74
C GLU A 227 20.80 -12.40 -11.66
N ALA A 228 20.53 -11.85 -12.85
CA ALA A 228 19.66 -12.45 -13.87
C ALA A 228 20.38 -13.50 -14.71
#